data_AF-A0A971N194-F1
#
_entry.id   AF-A0A971N194-F1
#
_cell.length_a   1.000
_cell.length_b   1.000
_cell.length_c   1.000
_cell.angle_alpha   90.00
_cell.angle_beta   90.00
_cell.angle_gamma   90.00
#
_symmetry.space_group_name_H-M   'P 1'
#
loop_
_entity.id
_entity.type
_entity.pdbx_description
1 polymer ?
#
loop_
_entity_poly.entity_id
_entity_poly.type
_entity_poly.pdbx_seq_one_letter_code
_entity_poly.pdbx_strand_id
1 'polypeptide(L)'
;MTVKLKFIYDQVKSMKLAKFTSGQKKRRWWLLLVFLLLLRPTGVAAEGQAPEARMILLNLARVDFSDLTAASCPNFRWLLANGGVGLVSTRIEGALTPEKVYTTLSSGRDLLLSSAAFATDQGLIGSALHRAGKKTALLGNSDLPWKANQYIRLMLADRQGKIDWELAGRELFLTDHEFPFRYRTDYRLLADEIYRLLPVAHLVMVSPGDLDRLEGYRRMLSDERFARLRRESLQRIDALVGKLLAGLPEGTALCLLLTGPSSLATGGDPFLPLLVYEKKGKAGILSSRSTRKKGLLTMGDFTAGLLSYLTGKNQEIESLLTIEPGDWQELMAKRDDWLSNLAQRKIILRFYIGLVLFFSVLAILSPFISRSKLTLSMQSILPGLAAFPLTLMLVAPFRLRNIVLLSFLLAGGMASLWLLYRKIGRTTLQAYRWLLISTAALILLDLGSGGGLMGASLLGPSPVLGARFYGLGN
;
A
#
# COMPACT_ATOMS: atom_id res chain seq x y z
N MET A 1 57.92 48.12 5.04
CA MET A 1 58.92 47.99 3.94
C MET A 1 60.27 48.13 4.61
N THR A 2 61.22 47.20 4.58
CA THR A 2 61.62 46.30 3.48
C THR A 2 62.43 45.17 4.11
N VAL A 3 61.98 43.91 4.00
CA VAL A 3 62.70 42.73 4.53
C VAL A 3 63.60 42.17 3.43
N LYS A 4 64.86 41.91 3.78
CA LYS A 4 65.92 41.35 2.94
C LYS A 4 66.62 40.24 3.74
N LEU A 5 67.02 39.19 3.01
CA LEU A 5 68.03 38.16 3.36
C LEU A 5 67.65 37.13 4.44
N LYS A 6 68.18 35.89 4.50
CA LYS A 6 68.97 34.97 3.65
C LYS A 6 69.38 33.82 4.60
N PHE A 7 69.38 32.57 4.12
CA PHE A 7 70.24 31.44 4.56
C PHE A 7 70.31 31.01 6.04
N ILE A 8 70.01 29.72 6.30
CA ILE A 8 70.86 28.74 7.03
C ILE A 8 70.50 27.34 6.47
N TYR A 9 71.03 26.94 5.31
CA TYR A 9 72.16 25.98 5.14
C TYR A 9 73.12 25.82 6.34
N ASP A 10 73.51 24.57 6.60
CA ASP A 10 74.57 24.09 7.50
C ASP A 10 74.35 24.12 9.02
N GLN A 11 73.99 22.95 9.57
CA GLN A 11 74.58 22.45 10.82
C GLN A 11 75.58 21.33 10.47
N VAL A 12 76.73 21.79 10.00
CA VAL A 12 78.08 21.40 10.42
C VAL A 12 78.32 19.92 10.69
N LYS A 13 78.93 19.34 9.66
CA LYS A 13 79.87 18.22 9.70
C LYS A 13 81.11 18.63 10.51
N SER A 14 81.37 18.00 11.67
CA SER A 14 82.75 17.80 12.13
C SER A 14 82.87 16.55 13.00
N MET A 15 83.75 15.65 12.54
CA MET A 15 84.66 14.74 13.29
C MET A 15 84.03 13.76 14.32
N LYS A 16 84.31 12.45 14.38
CA LYS A 16 85.41 11.61 13.87
C LYS A 16 84.99 10.13 14.10
N LEU A 17 85.60 9.24 13.32
CA LEU A 17 85.63 7.77 13.40
C LEU A 17 85.16 7.11 14.72
N ALA A 18 84.19 6.20 14.64
CA ALA A 18 84.23 4.93 15.37
C ALA A 18 83.30 3.88 14.72
N LYS A 19 83.89 2.72 14.41
CA LYS A 19 83.27 1.44 14.06
C LYS A 19 81.92 1.20 14.73
N PHE A 20 80.86 0.91 13.97
CA PHE A 20 79.76 0.05 14.47
C PHE A 20 79.11 -0.75 13.33
N THR A 21 79.90 -1.66 12.77
CA THR A 21 79.41 -2.84 12.04
C THR A 21 78.78 -3.82 13.03
N SER A 22 77.47 -3.74 13.28
CA SER A 22 76.69 -4.90 13.78
C SER A 22 75.15 -4.72 13.80
N GLY A 23 74.60 -3.54 13.55
CA GLY A 23 73.15 -3.29 13.69
C GLY A 23 72.27 -3.50 12.44
N GLN A 24 72.84 -3.50 11.22
CA GLN A 24 72.04 -3.42 9.99
C GLN A 24 71.29 -4.71 9.62
N LYS A 25 71.78 -5.90 10.01
CA LYS A 25 71.05 -7.14 9.76
C LYS A 25 69.75 -7.21 10.58
N LYS A 26 69.80 -6.90 11.89
CA LYS A 26 68.58 -6.90 12.74
C LYS A 26 67.52 -5.91 12.26
N ARG A 27 67.91 -4.73 11.77
CA ARG A 27 66.96 -3.72 11.27
C ARG A 27 66.27 -4.14 9.96
N ARG A 28 66.97 -4.88 9.09
CA ARG A 28 66.35 -5.49 7.89
C ARG A 28 65.37 -6.60 8.25
N TRP A 29 65.70 -7.45 9.23
CA TRP A 29 64.77 -8.48 9.72
C TRP A 29 63.52 -7.85 10.37
N TRP A 30 63.67 -6.78 11.14
CA TRP A 30 62.52 -6.04 11.71
C TRP A 30 61.64 -5.39 10.64
N LEU A 31 62.23 -4.79 9.60
CA LEU A 31 61.45 -4.24 8.48
C LEU A 31 60.75 -5.33 7.68
N LEU A 32 61.38 -6.50 7.50
CA LEU A 32 60.79 -7.65 6.81
C LEU A 32 59.68 -8.31 7.64
N LEU A 33 59.80 -8.32 8.97
CA LEU A 33 58.75 -8.78 9.90
C LEU A 33 57.57 -7.82 9.95
N VAL A 34 57.82 -6.51 9.94
CA VAL A 34 56.76 -5.49 9.85
C VAL A 34 56.08 -5.56 8.48
N PHE A 35 56.83 -5.78 7.40
CA PHE A 35 56.28 -5.98 6.06
C PHE A 35 55.46 -7.28 5.95
N LEU A 36 55.90 -8.38 6.57
CA LEU A 36 55.14 -9.65 6.67
C LEU A 36 53.91 -9.54 7.58
N LEU A 37 53.95 -8.70 8.62
CA LEU A 37 52.80 -8.40 9.49
C LEU A 37 51.76 -7.50 8.81
N LEU A 38 52.20 -6.65 7.87
CA LEU A 38 51.31 -5.87 7.00
C LEU A 38 50.75 -6.70 5.83
N LEU A 39 51.39 -7.83 5.49
CA LEU A 39 50.94 -8.86 4.56
C LEU A 39 50.15 -9.97 5.26
N ARG A 40 49.41 -9.66 6.35
CA ARG A 40 48.37 -10.59 6.79
C ARG A 40 47.39 -10.72 5.62
N PRO A 41 47.14 -11.93 5.08
CA PRO A 41 46.00 -12.10 4.20
C PRO A 41 44.81 -11.72 5.06
N THR A 42 44.12 -10.64 4.69
CA THR A 42 42.73 -10.47 5.09
C THR A 42 42.06 -11.70 4.55
N GLY A 43 41.91 -12.72 5.40
CA GLY A 43 40.91 -13.74 5.18
C GLY A 43 39.62 -12.96 5.09
N VAL A 44 39.24 -12.62 3.86
CA VAL A 44 37.84 -12.43 3.51
C VAL A 44 37.27 -13.79 3.85
N ALA A 45 36.78 -13.92 5.09
CA ALA A 45 35.77 -14.92 5.36
C ALA A 45 34.79 -14.73 4.22
N ALA A 46 34.59 -15.78 3.43
CA ALA A 46 33.46 -15.82 2.53
C ALA A 46 32.26 -15.60 3.46
N GLU A 47 31.77 -14.36 3.55
CA GLU A 47 30.37 -14.10 3.86
C GLU A 47 29.66 -15.01 2.86
N GLY A 48 29.13 -16.13 3.37
CA GLY A 48 28.29 -16.99 2.55
C GLY A 48 27.29 -16.04 1.92
N GLN A 49 27.30 -15.96 0.58
CA GLN A 49 26.42 -15.07 -0.17
C GLN A 49 25.04 -15.16 0.48
N ALA A 50 24.55 -14.04 1.02
CA ALA A 50 23.23 -14.00 1.60
C ALA A 50 22.26 -14.66 0.60
N PRO A 51 21.41 -15.60 1.05
CA PRO A 51 20.57 -16.37 0.13
C PRO A 51 19.81 -15.40 -0.77
N GLU A 52 19.90 -15.63 -2.07
CA GLU A 52 19.31 -14.75 -3.06
C GLU A 52 17.81 -14.63 -2.82
N ALA A 53 17.33 -13.39 -2.65
CA ALA A 53 15.96 -13.12 -2.23
C ALA A 53 14.94 -13.69 -3.24
N ARG A 54 13.96 -14.42 -2.71
CA ARG A 54 12.90 -15.09 -3.48
C ARG A 54 11.53 -14.76 -2.91
N MET A 55 10.50 -14.85 -3.74
CA MET A 55 9.14 -14.56 -3.33
C MET A 55 8.13 -15.55 -3.92
N ILE A 56 7.22 -16.00 -3.08
CA ILE A 56 5.95 -16.61 -3.49
C ILE A 56 4.88 -15.55 -3.35
N LEU A 57 4.28 -15.15 -4.47
CA LEU A 57 3.13 -14.23 -4.47
C LEU A 57 1.86 -15.03 -4.74
N LEU A 58 1.14 -15.36 -3.67
CA LEU A 58 -0.16 -16.02 -3.74
C LEU A 58 -1.24 -14.97 -3.99
N ASN A 59 -1.70 -14.92 -5.22
CA ASN A 59 -2.82 -14.11 -5.68
C ASN A 59 -4.15 -14.78 -5.31
N LEU A 60 -4.90 -14.14 -4.41
CA LEU A 60 -6.18 -14.64 -3.92
C LEU A 60 -7.32 -13.79 -4.50
N ALA A 61 -7.73 -14.15 -5.72
CA ALA A 61 -8.89 -13.53 -6.34
C ALA A 61 -10.18 -13.96 -5.64
N ARG A 62 -11.15 -13.03 -5.54
CA ARG A 62 -12.49 -13.29 -4.97
C ARG A 62 -12.47 -13.69 -3.51
N VAL A 63 -11.46 -13.26 -2.75
CA VAL A 63 -11.35 -13.46 -1.30
C VAL A 63 -11.55 -12.13 -0.61
N ASP A 64 -12.40 -12.09 0.42
CA ASP A 64 -12.65 -10.89 1.21
C ASP A 64 -11.83 -10.96 2.51
N PHE A 65 -11.59 -9.80 3.15
CA PHE A 65 -10.84 -9.78 4.42
C PHE A 65 -11.50 -10.67 5.49
N SER A 66 -12.83 -10.73 5.55
CA SER A 66 -13.57 -11.57 6.49
C SER A 66 -13.21 -13.06 6.36
N ASP A 67 -12.88 -13.52 5.16
CA ASP A 67 -12.49 -14.91 4.91
C ASP A 67 -11.16 -15.26 5.60
N LEU A 68 -10.25 -14.29 5.74
CA LEU A 68 -8.98 -14.45 6.44
C LEU A 68 -9.15 -14.65 7.95
N THR A 69 -10.28 -14.18 8.50
CA THR A 69 -10.60 -14.27 9.93
C THR A 69 -11.47 -15.49 10.26
N ALA A 70 -11.92 -16.24 9.25
CA ALA A 70 -12.83 -17.37 9.45
C ALA A 70 -12.19 -18.46 10.31
N ALA A 71 -12.96 -19.00 11.27
CA ALA A 71 -12.49 -20.07 12.16
C ALA A 71 -12.08 -21.34 11.40
N SER A 72 -12.65 -21.57 10.22
CA SER A 72 -12.31 -22.68 9.33
C SER A 72 -10.98 -22.53 8.60
N CYS A 73 -10.31 -21.39 8.70
CA CYS A 73 -9.06 -21.07 8.00
C CYS A 73 -7.96 -20.69 9.02
N PRO A 74 -7.42 -21.68 9.77
CA PRO A 74 -6.46 -21.41 10.84
C PRO A 74 -5.13 -20.85 10.34
N ASN A 75 -4.68 -21.18 9.12
CA ASN A 75 -3.39 -20.71 8.61
C ASN A 75 -3.43 -19.23 8.19
N PHE A 76 -4.54 -18.77 7.61
CA PHE A 76 -4.77 -17.34 7.39
C PHE A 76 -4.78 -16.56 8.70
N ARG A 77 -5.46 -17.07 9.74
CA ARG A 77 -5.48 -16.43 11.07
C ARG A 77 -4.09 -16.39 11.71
N TRP A 78 -3.33 -17.49 11.58
CA TRP A 78 -1.96 -17.53 12.03
C TRP A 78 -1.11 -16.48 11.30
N LEU A 79 -1.28 -16.34 9.99
CA LEU A 79 -0.57 -15.34 9.19
C LEU A 79 -0.94 -13.90 9.57
N LEU A 80 -2.21 -13.62 9.86
CA LEU A 80 -2.65 -12.32 10.36
C LEU A 80 -1.95 -11.93 11.68
N ALA A 81 -1.67 -12.91 12.54
CA ALA A 81 -1.04 -12.68 13.84
C ALA A 81 0.50 -12.67 13.79
N ASN A 82 1.12 -13.39 12.84
CA ASN A 82 2.57 -13.61 12.79
C ASN A 82 3.25 -12.96 11.59
N GLY A 83 2.49 -12.41 10.64
CA GLY A 83 3.00 -11.68 9.47
C GLY A 83 2.82 -10.17 9.59
N GLY A 84 3.26 -9.47 8.55
CA GLY A 84 2.93 -8.07 8.29
C GLY A 84 1.59 -7.96 7.56
N VAL A 85 0.67 -7.14 8.07
CA VAL A 85 -0.66 -6.94 7.48
C VAL A 85 -0.85 -5.50 7.01
N GLY A 86 -1.40 -5.30 5.82
CA GLY A 86 -1.66 -3.99 5.26
C GLY A 86 -2.87 -3.97 4.33
N LEU A 87 -3.35 -2.77 4.04
CA LEU A 87 -4.40 -2.49 3.08
C LEU A 87 -3.84 -1.64 1.95
N VAL A 88 -3.90 -2.17 0.74
CA VAL A 88 -3.48 -1.45 -0.46
C VAL A 88 -4.67 -0.66 -1.00
N SER A 89 -4.55 0.67 -1.00
CA SER A 89 -5.52 1.58 -1.59
C SER A 89 -5.48 1.46 -3.12
N THR A 90 -6.64 1.25 -3.74
CA THR A 90 -6.75 1.16 -5.20
C THR A 90 -7.38 2.42 -5.77
N ARG A 91 -6.80 2.94 -6.85
CA ARG A 91 -7.36 4.04 -7.65
C ARG A 91 -8.02 3.50 -8.93
N ILE A 92 -8.85 2.47 -8.76
CA ILE A 92 -9.51 1.79 -9.88
C ILE A 92 -10.89 2.40 -10.06
N GLU A 93 -11.16 2.90 -11.27
CA GLU A 93 -12.48 3.44 -11.61
C GLU A 93 -13.53 2.33 -11.77
N GLY A 94 -14.72 2.58 -11.24
CA GLY A 94 -15.85 1.65 -11.27
C GLY A 94 -15.67 0.45 -10.34
N ALA A 95 -16.30 -0.68 -10.69
CA ALA A 95 -16.18 -1.90 -9.90
C ALA A 95 -14.74 -2.42 -9.89
N LEU A 96 -14.27 -2.79 -8.70
CA LEU A 96 -12.98 -3.44 -8.49
C LEU A 96 -13.06 -4.90 -8.95
N THR A 97 -12.25 -5.26 -9.95
CA THR A 97 -12.16 -6.63 -10.46
C THR A 97 -10.71 -7.09 -10.50
N PRO A 98 -10.43 -8.40 -10.40
CA PRO A 98 -9.06 -8.91 -10.44
C PRO A 98 -8.29 -8.45 -11.68
N GLU A 99 -8.95 -8.42 -12.85
CA GLU A 99 -8.33 -8.04 -14.13
C GLU A 99 -7.85 -6.58 -14.13
N LYS A 100 -8.63 -5.67 -13.52
CA LYS A 100 -8.23 -4.26 -13.35
C LYS A 100 -7.06 -4.12 -12.39
N VAL A 101 -7.03 -4.92 -11.32
CA VAL A 101 -5.90 -4.96 -10.37
C VAL A 101 -4.62 -5.40 -11.08
N TYR A 102 -4.67 -6.51 -11.83
CA TYR A 102 -3.53 -7.03 -12.58
C TYR A 102 -3.00 -6.01 -13.60
N THR A 103 -3.90 -5.39 -14.36
CA THR A 103 -3.55 -4.36 -15.35
C THR A 103 -2.91 -3.14 -14.70
N THR A 104 -3.43 -2.71 -13.54
CA THR A 104 -2.91 -1.55 -12.81
C THR A 104 -1.49 -1.82 -12.30
N LEU A 105 -1.25 -2.98 -11.67
CA LEU A 105 0.09 -3.41 -11.23
C LEU A 105 1.07 -3.54 -12.40
N SER A 106 0.60 -4.12 -13.51
CA SER A 106 1.38 -4.29 -14.73
C SER A 106 1.83 -2.97 -15.35
N SER A 107 0.95 -1.96 -15.37
CA SER A 107 1.23 -0.67 -15.98
C SER A 107 2.19 0.21 -15.17
N GLY A 108 2.37 -0.09 -13.88
CA GLY A 108 3.16 0.76 -12.98
C GLY A 108 2.58 2.17 -12.78
N ARG A 109 1.32 2.42 -13.16
CA ARG A 109 0.71 3.76 -13.17
C ARG A 109 0.84 4.49 -11.83
N ASP A 110 0.76 3.76 -10.73
CA ASP A 110 0.85 4.32 -9.37
C ASP A 110 2.29 4.58 -8.89
N LEU A 111 3.32 4.07 -9.59
CA LEU A 111 4.73 4.42 -9.34
C LEU A 111 5.11 5.80 -9.92
N LEU A 112 4.39 6.23 -10.98
CA LEU A 112 4.66 7.45 -11.74
C LEU A 112 4.39 8.75 -10.95
N LEU A 113 3.84 8.65 -9.74
CA LEU A 113 3.69 9.79 -8.82
C LEU A 113 4.98 10.12 -8.05
N SER A 114 6.06 9.32 -8.22
CA SER A 114 7.35 9.53 -7.55
C SER A 114 8.52 9.88 -8.49
N SER A 115 8.41 9.61 -9.80
CA SER A 115 9.43 10.02 -10.77
C SER A 115 8.84 10.10 -12.18
N ALA A 116 8.97 11.27 -12.80
CA ALA A 116 8.55 11.52 -14.18
C ALA A 116 9.57 10.92 -15.16
N ALA A 117 9.54 9.61 -15.44
CA ALA A 117 10.40 9.03 -16.49
C ALA A 117 10.04 7.63 -17.02
N PHE A 118 8.80 7.13 -16.89
CA PHE A 118 8.40 5.91 -17.60
C PHE A 118 7.04 6.08 -18.28
N ALA A 119 7.02 5.94 -19.61
CA ALA A 119 5.77 5.77 -20.35
C ALA A 119 5.02 4.55 -19.81
N THR A 120 3.69 4.61 -19.87
CA THR A 120 2.73 3.55 -19.50
C THR A 120 2.88 2.30 -20.37
N ASP A 121 3.97 1.58 -20.20
CA ASP A 121 4.21 0.29 -20.83
C ASP A 121 3.76 -0.81 -19.88
N GLN A 122 2.87 -1.69 -20.36
CA GLN A 122 2.49 -2.90 -19.65
C GLN A 122 3.71 -3.81 -19.41
N GLY A 123 3.60 -4.70 -18.43
CA GLY A 123 4.62 -5.69 -18.10
C GLY A 123 5.80 -5.12 -17.31
N LEU A 124 5.54 -4.13 -16.44
CA LEU A 124 6.59 -3.50 -15.63
C LEU A 124 7.34 -4.51 -14.76
N ILE A 125 6.61 -5.34 -14.00
CA ILE A 125 7.21 -6.27 -13.03
C ILE A 125 8.12 -7.27 -13.75
N GLY A 126 7.60 -7.96 -14.76
CA GLY A 126 8.38 -8.91 -15.57
C GLY A 126 9.59 -8.25 -16.22
N SER A 127 9.40 -7.08 -16.85
CA SER A 127 10.50 -6.37 -17.52
C SER A 127 11.60 -5.93 -16.55
N ALA A 128 11.22 -5.44 -15.36
CA ALA A 128 12.18 -5.00 -14.35
C ALA A 128 12.97 -6.17 -13.79
N LEU A 129 12.32 -7.31 -13.52
CA LEU A 129 12.97 -8.53 -13.05
C LEU A 129 13.90 -9.12 -14.13
N HIS A 130 13.43 -9.30 -15.37
CA HIS A 130 14.25 -9.84 -16.46
C HIS A 130 15.46 -8.95 -16.76
N ARG A 131 15.32 -7.62 -16.71
CA ARG A 131 16.45 -6.68 -16.87
C ARG A 131 17.49 -6.82 -15.76
N ALA A 132 17.07 -7.21 -14.55
CA ALA A 132 17.95 -7.51 -13.43
C ALA A 132 18.50 -8.96 -13.47
N GLY A 133 18.29 -9.71 -14.55
CA GLY A 133 18.69 -11.11 -14.67
C GLY A 133 17.85 -12.07 -13.82
N LYS A 134 16.76 -11.58 -13.21
CA LYS A 134 15.86 -12.36 -12.36
C LYS A 134 14.86 -13.13 -13.20
N LYS A 135 14.29 -14.14 -12.57
CA LYS A 135 13.57 -15.24 -13.21
C LYS A 135 12.15 -15.36 -12.66
N THR A 136 11.16 -15.54 -13.54
CA THR A 136 9.73 -15.48 -13.18
C THR A 136 8.99 -16.78 -13.48
N ALA A 137 8.08 -17.17 -12.57
CA ALA A 137 7.23 -18.34 -12.74
C ALA A 137 5.76 -18.02 -12.45
N LEU A 138 4.86 -18.56 -13.26
CA LEU A 138 3.41 -18.48 -13.06
C LEU A 138 2.81 -19.88 -12.89
N LEU A 139 2.06 -20.07 -11.80
CA LEU A 139 1.38 -21.32 -11.47
C LEU A 139 -0.11 -21.04 -11.18
N GLY A 140 -1.01 -21.69 -11.91
CA GLY A 140 -2.44 -21.60 -11.63
C GLY A 140 -3.30 -21.49 -12.88
N ASN A 141 -4.55 -21.94 -12.77
CA ASN A 141 -5.52 -21.90 -13.85
C ASN A 141 -6.92 -21.57 -13.30
N SER A 142 -7.45 -20.43 -13.74
CA SER A 142 -8.80 -19.93 -13.43
C SER A 142 -9.79 -20.06 -14.60
N ASP A 143 -9.43 -20.78 -15.67
CA ASP A 143 -10.22 -20.96 -16.87
C ASP A 143 -11.57 -21.62 -16.57
N LEU A 144 -12.61 -21.15 -17.26
CA LEU A 144 -13.91 -21.81 -17.31
C LEU A 144 -13.95 -22.75 -18.53
N PRO A 145 -14.81 -23.78 -18.55
CA PRO A 145 -14.91 -24.70 -19.69
C PRO A 145 -15.20 -24.01 -21.03
N TRP A 146 -15.84 -22.83 -21.01
CA TRP A 146 -16.20 -22.04 -22.18
C TRP A 146 -15.43 -20.72 -22.32
N LYS A 147 -14.53 -20.38 -21.39
CA LYS A 147 -13.84 -19.07 -21.40
C LYS A 147 -12.48 -19.15 -20.70
N ALA A 148 -11.43 -18.80 -21.43
CA ALA A 148 -10.11 -18.59 -20.86
C ALA A 148 -10.11 -17.40 -19.89
N ASN A 149 -9.46 -17.57 -18.75
CA ASN A 149 -9.29 -16.59 -17.69
C ASN A 149 -7.81 -16.55 -17.28
N GLN A 150 -7.01 -15.96 -18.15
CA GLN A 150 -5.55 -15.91 -18.05
C GLN A 150 -5.03 -14.49 -17.72
N TYR A 151 -5.90 -13.61 -17.21
CA TYR A 151 -5.55 -12.20 -16.95
C TYR A 151 -4.42 -12.03 -15.93
N ILE A 152 -4.17 -13.02 -15.08
CA ILE A 152 -3.04 -13.01 -14.14
C ILE A 152 -1.69 -12.86 -14.86
N ARG A 153 -1.59 -13.34 -16.12
CA ARG A 153 -0.40 -13.15 -16.98
C ARG A 153 -0.05 -11.68 -17.15
N LEU A 154 -1.04 -10.79 -17.20
CA LEU A 154 -0.82 -9.34 -17.35
C LEU A 154 0.04 -8.79 -16.22
N MET A 155 -0.08 -9.32 -15.01
CA MET A 155 0.66 -8.83 -13.85
C MET A 155 2.14 -9.21 -13.89
N LEU A 156 2.47 -10.40 -14.39
CA LEU A 156 3.83 -10.97 -14.32
C LEU A 156 4.62 -10.84 -15.63
N ALA A 157 3.97 -10.98 -16.79
CA ALA A 157 4.65 -11.00 -18.07
C ALA A 157 5.45 -9.71 -18.30
N ASP A 158 6.58 -9.82 -19.00
CA ASP A 158 7.31 -8.63 -19.45
C ASP A 158 6.64 -7.97 -20.67
N ARG A 159 7.26 -6.89 -21.17
CA ARG A 159 6.77 -6.14 -22.34
C ARG A 159 6.69 -6.99 -23.62
N GLN A 160 7.40 -8.10 -23.70
CA GLN A 160 7.35 -9.04 -24.82
C GLN A 160 6.34 -10.18 -24.58
N GLY A 161 5.63 -10.16 -23.46
CA GLY A 161 4.70 -11.23 -23.07
C GLY A 161 5.40 -12.48 -22.52
N LYS A 162 6.67 -12.40 -22.16
CA LYS A 162 7.45 -13.55 -21.68
C LYS A 162 7.29 -13.76 -20.18
N ILE A 163 7.17 -15.03 -19.80
CA ILE A 163 7.29 -15.58 -18.44
C ILE A 163 8.26 -16.77 -18.56
N ASP A 164 9.25 -16.91 -17.68
CA ASP A 164 10.29 -17.94 -17.86
C ASP A 164 9.76 -19.37 -17.66
N TRP A 165 8.86 -19.58 -16.69
CA TRP A 165 8.14 -20.85 -16.52
C TRP A 165 6.65 -20.60 -16.30
N GLU A 166 5.83 -21.38 -16.97
CA GLU A 166 4.38 -21.30 -16.81
C GLU A 166 3.77 -22.69 -16.75
N LEU A 167 3.00 -22.95 -15.70
CA LEU A 167 2.07 -24.07 -15.62
C LEU A 167 0.68 -23.50 -15.31
N ALA A 168 -0.06 -23.25 -16.39
CA ALA A 168 -1.39 -22.64 -16.33
C ALA A 168 -2.42 -23.40 -17.19
N GLY A 169 -2.09 -24.60 -17.65
CA GLY A 169 -3.00 -25.44 -18.44
C GLY A 169 -3.89 -26.33 -17.57
N ARG A 170 -4.51 -27.33 -18.22
CA ARG A 170 -5.44 -28.28 -17.57
C ARG A 170 -4.74 -29.31 -16.70
N GLU A 171 -3.41 -29.39 -16.76
CA GLU A 171 -2.57 -30.26 -15.96
C GLU A 171 -2.74 -29.99 -14.46
N LEU A 172 -3.12 -28.76 -14.08
CA LEU A 172 -3.42 -28.37 -12.69
C LEU A 172 -4.84 -28.75 -12.24
N PHE A 173 -5.63 -29.44 -13.07
CA PHE A 173 -6.97 -29.86 -12.70
C PHE A 173 -6.99 -31.25 -12.08
N LEU A 174 -7.67 -31.34 -10.93
CA LEU A 174 -8.08 -32.59 -10.32
C LEU A 174 -9.58 -32.80 -10.56
N THR A 175 -9.94 -34.01 -10.98
CA THR A 175 -11.33 -34.42 -11.13
C THR A 175 -12.02 -34.51 -9.77
N ASP A 176 -13.16 -33.83 -9.61
CA ASP A 176 -13.97 -33.81 -8.39
C ASP A 176 -15.45 -33.78 -8.75
N HIS A 177 -16.17 -34.88 -8.51
CA HIS A 177 -17.58 -35.02 -8.89
C HIS A 177 -18.52 -34.04 -8.17
N GLU A 178 -18.11 -33.51 -7.02
CA GLU A 178 -18.89 -32.52 -6.27
C GLU A 178 -18.59 -31.09 -6.73
N PHE A 179 -17.51 -30.86 -7.46
CA PHE A 179 -17.21 -29.53 -7.99
C PHE A 179 -17.93 -29.29 -9.33
N PRO A 180 -18.52 -28.11 -9.59
CA PRO A 180 -19.20 -27.85 -10.86
C PRO A 180 -18.26 -28.05 -12.04
N PHE A 181 -18.77 -28.68 -13.10
CA PHE A 181 -18.00 -29.12 -14.28
C PHE A 181 -16.88 -30.12 -13.99
N ARG A 182 -16.85 -30.69 -12.78
CA ARG A 182 -15.98 -31.79 -12.34
C ARG A 182 -14.50 -31.49 -12.22
N TYR A 183 -14.07 -30.22 -12.33
CA TYR A 183 -12.65 -29.87 -12.26
C TYR A 183 -12.39 -28.80 -11.19
N ARG A 184 -11.49 -29.13 -10.26
CA ARG A 184 -10.91 -28.19 -9.31
C ARG A 184 -9.39 -28.16 -9.38
N THR A 185 -8.76 -27.23 -8.68
CA THR A 185 -7.30 -27.15 -8.60
C THR A 185 -6.75 -28.39 -7.87
N ASP A 186 -5.71 -28.99 -8.44
CA ASP A 186 -4.88 -29.96 -7.72
C ASP A 186 -3.90 -29.22 -6.82
N TYR A 187 -4.29 -29.01 -5.56
CA TYR A 187 -3.45 -28.34 -4.56
C TYR A 187 -2.21 -29.14 -4.15
N ARG A 188 -2.15 -30.46 -4.43
CA ARG A 188 -0.93 -31.24 -4.16
C ARG A 188 0.09 -30.94 -5.25
N LEU A 189 -0.30 -31.14 -6.51
CA LEU A 189 0.55 -30.79 -7.66
C LEU A 189 0.97 -29.33 -7.63
N LEU A 190 0.05 -28.40 -7.32
CA LEU A 190 0.36 -26.97 -7.22
C LEU A 190 1.44 -26.70 -6.17
N ALA A 191 1.37 -27.33 -5.00
CA ALA A 191 2.38 -27.17 -3.96
C ALA A 191 3.74 -27.74 -4.40
N ASP A 192 3.74 -28.92 -4.99
CA ASP A 192 4.96 -29.60 -5.46
C ASP A 192 5.66 -28.77 -6.55
N GLU A 193 4.91 -28.18 -7.47
CA GLU A 193 5.42 -27.30 -8.53
C GLU A 193 5.95 -25.97 -7.98
N ILE A 194 5.33 -25.40 -6.95
CA ILE A 194 5.88 -24.23 -6.25
C ILE A 194 7.28 -24.57 -5.72
N TYR A 195 7.42 -25.68 -4.99
CA TYR A 195 8.71 -26.10 -4.42
C TYR A 195 9.74 -26.45 -5.49
N ARG A 196 9.31 -27.02 -6.63
CA ARG A 196 10.19 -27.31 -7.77
C ARG A 196 10.74 -26.04 -8.41
N LEU A 197 9.95 -24.97 -8.48
CA LEU A 197 10.35 -23.72 -9.15
C LEU A 197 11.06 -22.73 -8.23
N LEU A 198 10.84 -22.77 -6.92
CA LEU A 198 11.50 -21.90 -5.95
C LEU A 198 13.04 -21.81 -6.09
N PRO A 199 13.78 -22.90 -6.38
CA PRO A 199 15.23 -22.82 -6.56
C PRO A 199 15.68 -22.08 -7.83
N VAL A 200 14.83 -22.00 -8.85
CA VAL A 200 15.19 -21.50 -10.20
C VAL A 200 14.48 -20.20 -10.59
N ALA A 201 13.40 -19.85 -9.89
CA ALA A 201 12.64 -18.63 -10.07
C ALA A 201 12.76 -17.72 -8.84
N HIS A 202 12.90 -16.41 -9.08
CA HIS A 202 12.97 -15.39 -8.04
C HIS A 202 11.58 -14.93 -7.61
N LEU A 203 10.62 -14.90 -8.54
CA LEU A 203 9.23 -14.62 -8.26
C LEU A 203 8.37 -15.78 -8.79
N VAL A 204 7.72 -16.50 -7.87
CA VAL A 204 6.71 -17.52 -8.18
C VAL A 204 5.34 -16.92 -7.88
N MET A 205 4.61 -16.53 -8.92
CA MET A 205 3.23 -16.05 -8.81
C MET A 205 2.28 -17.24 -8.87
N VAL A 206 1.41 -17.36 -7.87
CA VAL A 206 0.48 -18.48 -7.71
C VAL A 206 -0.94 -17.95 -7.68
N SER A 207 -1.85 -18.48 -8.48
CA SER A 207 -3.28 -18.10 -8.46
C SER A 207 -4.17 -19.34 -8.39
N PRO A 208 -4.69 -19.72 -7.21
CA PRO A 208 -5.66 -20.80 -7.10
C PRO A 208 -6.95 -20.42 -7.83
N GLY A 209 -7.36 -21.20 -8.83
CA GLY A 209 -8.48 -20.81 -9.70
C GLY A 209 -9.86 -21.26 -9.25
N ASP A 210 -9.98 -21.96 -8.12
CA ASP A 210 -11.26 -22.51 -7.65
C ASP A 210 -12.31 -21.43 -7.39
N LEU A 211 -11.93 -20.32 -6.74
CA LEU A 211 -12.87 -19.26 -6.40
C LEU A 211 -13.29 -18.46 -7.63
N ASP A 212 -12.38 -18.17 -8.56
CA ASP A 212 -12.73 -17.57 -9.85
C ASP A 212 -13.69 -18.45 -10.65
N ARG A 213 -13.44 -19.77 -10.70
CA ARG A 213 -14.33 -20.72 -11.36
C ARG A 213 -15.72 -20.72 -10.70
N LEU A 214 -15.79 -20.79 -9.38
CA LEU A 214 -17.06 -20.74 -8.64
C LEU A 214 -17.85 -19.45 -8.92
N GLU A 215 -17.18 -18.30 -8.97
CA GLU A 215 -17.80 -17.04 -9.36
C GLU A 215 -18.36 -17.08 -10.78
N GLY A 216 -17.61 -17.67 -11.72
CA GLY A 216 -18.11 -17.92 -13.08
C GLY A 216 -19.36 -18.82 -13.12
N TYR A 217 -19.52 -19.71 -12.14
CA TYR A 217 -20.66 -20.62 -12.01
C TYR A 217 -21.81 -20.06 -11.17
N ARG A 218 -21.70 -18.83 -10.63
CA ARG A 218 -22.62 -18.29 -9.63
C ARG A 218 -24.08 -18.36 -10.04
N ARG A 219 -24.39 -18.10 -11.32
CA ARG A 219 -25.76 -18.12 -11.87
C ARG A 219 -26.34 -19.52 -12.05
N MET A 220 -25.53 -20.57 -11.92
CA MET A 220 -25.92 -21.97 -12.11
C MET A 220 -26.06 -22.71 -10.77
N LEU A 221 -25.79 -22.05 -9.64
CA LEU A 221 -25.76 -22.64 -8.31
C LEU A 221 -26.78 -21.95 -7.41
N SER A 222 -27.42 -22.74 -6.53
CA SER A 222 -28.14 -22.17 -5.39
C SER A 222 -27.16 -21.47 -4.45
N ASP A 223 -27.67 -20.50 -3.68
CA ASP A 223 -26.88 -19.73 -2.72
C ASP A 223 -26.21 -20.64 -1.68
N GLU A 224 -26.94 -21.65 -1.21
CA GLU A 224 -26.44 -22.65 -0.26
C GLU A 224 -25.28 -23.48 -0.85
N ARG A 225 -25.44 -23.96 -2.09
CA ARG A 225 -24.41 -24.76 -2.77
C ARG A 225 -23.17 -23.91 -3.04
N PHE A 226 -23.35 -22.66 -3.50
CA PHE A 226 -22.26 -21.72 -3.72
C PHE A 226 -21.51 -21.44 -2.42
N ALA A 227 -22.22 -21.10 -1.33
CA ALA A 227 -21.62 -20.80 -0.04
C ALA A 227 -20.84 -22.00 0.52
N ARG A 228 -21.36 -23.23 0.37
CA ARG A 228 -20.64 -24.45 0.76
C ARG A 228 -19.36 -24.65 -0.04
N LEU A 229 -19.44 -24.65 -1.37
CA LEU A 229 -18.28 -24.87 -2.25
C LEU A 229 -17.21 -23.78 -2.06
N ARG A 230 -17.63 -22.53 -1.81
CA ARG A 230 -16.73 -21.43 -1.48
C ARG A 230 -15.97 -21.70 -0.19
N ARG A 231 -16.65 -22.10 0.90
CA ARG A 231 -16.00 -22.44 2.17
C ARG A 231 -14.99 -23.58 2.00
N GLU A 232 -15.37 -24.65 1.29
CA GLU A 232 -14.47 -25.77 1.02
C GLU A 232 -13.24 -25.35 0.20
N SER A 233 -13.43 -24.48 -0.80
CA SER A 233 -12.34 -23.96 -1.62
C SER A 233 -11.39 -23.07 -0.80
N LEU A 234 -11.93 -22.22 0.07
CA LEU A 234 -11.14 -21.42 1.02
C LEU A 234 -10.32 -22.30 1.97
N GLN A 235 -10.90 -23.38 2.50
CA GLN A 235 -10.17 -24.34 3.35
C GLN A 235 -9.01 -25.02 2.62
N ARG A 236 -9.17 -25.35 1.32
CA ARG A 236 -8.08 -25.91 0.51
C ARG A 236 -6.95 -24.90 0.28
N ILE A 237 -7.30 -23.64 0.01
CA ILE A 237 -6.32 -22.55 -0.13
C ILE A 237 -5.61 -22.31 1.20
N ASP A 238 -6.33 -22.29 2.32
CA ASP A 238 -5.75 -22.17 3.66
C ASP A 238 -4.77 -23.31 3.96
N ALA A 239 -5.14 -24.55 3.60
CA ALA A 239 -4.24 -25.70 3.74
C ALA A 239 -2.98 -25.60 2.86
N LEU A 240 -3.10 -25.05 1.64
CA LEU A 240 -1.93 -24.72 0.82
C LEU A 240 -1.03 -23.71 1.53
N VAL A 241 -1.60 -22.64 2.09
CA VAL A 241 -0.84 -21.64 2.86
C VAL A 241 -0.14 -22.28 4.06
N GLY A 242 -0.82 -23.15 4.81
CA GLY A 242 -0.20 -23.90 5.90
C GLY A 242 1.00 -24.73 5.47
N LYS A 243 0.90 -25.41 4.32
CA LYS A 243 2.04 -26.15 3.72
C LYS A 243 3.18 -25.21 3.36
N LEU A 244 2.89 -24.08 2.70
CA LEU A 244 3.90 -23.10 2.30
C LEU A 244 4.61 -22.48 3.50
N LEU A 245 3.87 -22.17 4.57
CA LEU A 245 4.43 -21.64 5.81
C LEU A 245 5.38 -22.63 6.48
N ALA A 246 5.02 -23.90 6.53
CA ALA A 246 5.85 -24.95 7.12
C ALA A 246 7.13 -25.22 6.31
N GLY A 247 7.05 -25.15 4.97
CA GLY A 247 8.16 -25.45 4.06
C GLY A 247 8.91 -24.24 3.51
N LEU A 248 8.66 -23.02 4.01
CA LEU A 248 9.24 -21.80 3.46
C LEU A 248 10.78 -21.76 3.66
N PRO A 249 11.58 -21.71 2.58
CA PRO A 249 13.03 -21.59 2.70
C PRO A 249 13.45 -20.27 3.34
N GLU A 250 14.64 -20.23 3.95
CA GLU A 250 15.23 -18.96 4.39
C GLU A 250 15.51 -18.03 3.19
N GLY A 251 15.35 -16.72 3.38
CA GLY A 251 15.48 -15.75 2.29
C GLY A 251 14.31 -15.74 1.29
N THR A 252 13.20 -16.44 1.60
CA THR A 252 11.97 -16.42 0.80
C THR A 252 10.85 -15.72 1.53
N ALA A 253 10.20 -14.74 0.88
CA ALA A 253 8.98 -14.10 1.35
C ALA A 253 7.74 -14.81 0.81
N LEU A 254 6.76 -15.06 1.66
CA LEU A 254 5.40 -15.44 1.29
C LEU A 254 4.51 -14.20 1.33
N CYS A 255 3.92 -13.84 0.20
CA CYS A 255 3.05 -12.70 0.06
C CYS A 255 1.66 -13.15 -0.39
N LEU A 256 0.61 -12.79 0.34
CA LEU A 256 -0.79 -13.01 -0.05
C LEU A 256 -1.39 -11.67 -0.45
N LEU A 257 -1.76 -11.54 -1.71
CA LEU A 257 -2.46 -10.35 -2.23
C LEU A 257 -3.89 -10.74 -2.59
N LEU A 258 -4.87 -10.16 -1.91
CA LEU A 258 -6.28 -10.44 -2.17
C LEU A 258 -6.78 -9.50 -3.27
N THR A 259 -7.00 -10.04 -4.47
CA THR A 259 -7.31 -9.24 -5.66
C THR A 259 -8.79 -9.30 -6.01
N GLY A 260 -9.53 -8.28 -5.59
CA GLY A 260 -10.93 -8.09 -5.95
C GLY A 260 -11.90 -8.92 -5.09
N PRO A 261 -12.98 -8.30 -4.60
CA PRO A 261 -13.90 -8.96 -3.68
C PRO A 261 -14.72 -10.07 -4.33
N SER A 262 -15.28 -10.93 -3.49
CA SER A 262 -16.31 -11.90 -3.86
C SER A 262 -17.55 -11.20 -4.44
N SER A 263 -18.32 -11.87 -5.31
CA SER A 263 -19.63 -11.32 -5.73
C SER A 263 -20.63 -11.25 -4.58
N LEU A 264 -20.38 -11.96 -3.47
CA LEU A 264 -21.18 -11.87 -2.25
C LEU A 264 -20.89 -10.61 -1.43
N ALA A 265 -19.80 -9.89 -1.68
CA ALA A 265 -19.45 -8.71 -0.91
C ALA A 265 -20.39 -7.55 -1.26
N THR A 266 -21.26 -7.19 -0.31
CA THR A 266 -22.10 -6.00 -0.42
C THR A 266 -21.25 -4.74 -0.27
N GLY A 267 -21.21 -3.90 -1.31
CA GLY A 267 -20.61 -2.57 -1.22
C GLY A 267 -19.12 -2.45 -1.56
N GLY A 268 -18.51 -3.46 -2.19
CA GLY A 268 -17.21 -3.41 -2.87
C GLY A 268 -16.11 -2.68 -2.09
N ASP A 269 -15.46 -3.37 -1.15
CA ASP A 269 -14.29 -2.85 -0.45
C ASP A 269 -13.18 -2.47 -1.44
N PRO A 270 -12.78 -1.19 -1.52
CA PRO A 270 -11.77 -0.73 -2.47
C PRO A 270 -10.33 -1.00 -2.00
N PHE A 271 -10.15 -1.51 -0.77
CA PHE A 271 -8.85 -1.93 -0.29
C PHE A 271 -8.53 -3.37 -0.71
N LEU A 272 -7.27 -3.63 -1.09
CA LEU A 272 -6.75 -4.98 -1.28
C LEU A 272 -5.95 -5.37 -0.05
N PRO A 273 -6.39 -6.37 0.74
CA PRO A 273 -5.58 -6.91 1.81
C PRO A 273 -4.26 -7.48 1.28
N LEU A 274 -3.19 -7.18 2.01
CA LEU A 274 -1.84 -7.66 1.75
C LEU A 274 -1.29 -8.26 3.04
N LEU A 275 -0.91 -9.54 2.98
CA LEU A 275 -0.15 -10.19 4.05
C LEU A 275 1.25 -10.53 3.55
N VAL A 276 2.25 -10.31 4.37
CA VAL A 276 3.64 -10.61 4.08
C VAL A 276 4.23 -11.39 5.23
N TYR A 277 4.93 -12.47 4.94
CA TYR A 277 5.60 -13.28 5.95
C TYR A 277 6.98 -13.74 5.48
N GLU A 278 7.93 -13.65 6.40
CA GLU A 278 9.30 -14.12 6.24
C GLU A 278 9.70 -14.85 7.53
N LYS A 279 10.43 -15.96 7.44
CA LYS A 279 10.72 -16.83 8.59
C LYS A 279 11.48 -16.13 9.74
N LYS A 280 12.35 -15.16 9.40
CA LYS A 280 13.08 -14.30 10.35
C LYS A 280 12.53 -12.87 10.37
N GLY A 281 11.35 -12.65 9.80
CA GLY A 281 10.69 -11.34 9.72
C GLY A 281 10.00 -10.94 11.01
N LYS A 282 9.54 -9.68 11.05
CA LYS A 282 8.74 -9.13 12.15
C LYS A 282 7.25 -9.28 11.85
N ALA A 283 6.44 -9.53 12.87
CA ALA A 283 4.98 -9.41 12.78
C ALA A 283 4.54 -7.97 13.03
N GLY A 284 3.38 -7.58 12.49
CA GLY A 284 2.77 -6.29 12.77
C GLY A 284 2.00 -5.71 11.58
N ILE A 285 2.01 -4.39 11.49
CA ILE A 285 1.28 -3.66 10.45
C ILE A 285 2.26 -3.10 9.42
N LEU A 286 2.01 -3.36 8.15
CA LEU A 286 2.77 -2.80 7.04
C LEU A 286 2.64 -1.28 6.99
N SER A 287 3.74 -0.59 6.74
CA SER A 287 3.80 0.87 6.67
C SER A 287 4.34 1.32 5.31
N SER A 288 3.86 2.47 4.85
CA SER A 288 4.32 3.10 3.61
C SER A 288 4.75 4.54 3.88
N ARG A 289 5.92 4.90 3.34
CA ARG A 289 6.43 6.28 3.34
C ARG A 289 5.57 7.19 2.46
N SER A 290 4.98 6.66 1.39
CA SER A 290 4.15 7.43 0.44
C SER A 290 2.81 7.82 1.04
N THR A 291 2.19 6.95 1.84
CA THR A 291 0.91 7.24 2.49
C THR A 291 1.09 7.98 3.81
N ARG A 292 2.22 7.79 4.50
CA ARG A 292 2.48 8.25 5.89
C ARG A 292 1.40 7.77 6.87
N LYS A 293 0.78 6.63 6.57
CA LYS A 293 -0.29 6.04 7.37
C LYS A 293 0.02 4.57 7.59
N LYS A 294 0.27 4.21 8.85
CA LYS A 294 0.36 2.81 9.31
C LYS A 294 -0.83 2.00 8.79
N GLY A 295 -0.52 0.88 8.14
CA GLY A 295 -1.47 -0.08 7.57
C GLY A 295 -2.03 0.27 6.20
N LEU A 296 -1.67 1.41 5.62
CA LEU A 296 -2.15 1.83 4.31
C LEU A 296 -0.99 1.91 3.33
N LEU A 297 -1.11 1.20 2.22
CA LEU A 297 -0.13 1.19 1.14
C LEU A 297 -0.78 1.65 -0.16
N THR A 298 0.03 2.09 -1.12
CA THR A 298 -0.38 2.21 -2.51
C THR A 298 0.07 1.00 -3.31
N MET A 299 -0.55 0.78 -4.46
CA MET A 299 -0.09 -0.24 -5.41
C MET A 299 1.37 -0.01 -5.83
N GLY A 300 1.77 1.26 -5.97
CA GLY A 300 3.15 1.65 -6.24
C GLY A 300 4.11 1.25 -5.13
N ASP A 301 3.74 1.42 -3.86
CA ASP A 301 4.58 0.99 -2.72
C ASP A 301 4.81 -0.52 -2.74
N PHE A 302 3.75 -1.30 -3.00
CA PHE A 302 3.85 -2.75 -3.12
C PHE A 302 4.77 -3.16 -4.29
N THR A 303 4.56 -2.58 -5.48
CA THR A 303 5.41 -2.90 -6.65
C THR A 303 6.86 -2.48 -6.43
N ALA A 304 7.12 -1.30 -5.87
CA ALA A 304 8.47 -0.83 -5.56
C ALA A 304 9.15 -1.72 -4.51
N GLY A 305 8.44 -2.09 -3.44
CA GLY A 305 8.92 -3.00 -2.41
C GLY A 305 9.32 -4.36 -2.99
N LEU A 306 8.42 -4.97 -3.79
CA LEU A 306 8.67 -6.25 -4.46
C LEU A 306 9.92 -6.20 -5.35
N LEU A 307 10.05 -5.16 -6.18
CA LEU A 307 11.21 -5.02 -7.05
C LEU A 307 12.49 -4.75 -6.25
N SER A 308 12.44 -3.93 -5.21
CA SER A 308 13.59 -3.67 -4.34
C SER A 308 14.07 -4.95 -3.67
N TYR A 309 13.14 -5.73 -3.12
CA TYR A 309 13.41 -7.00 -2.43
C TYR A 309 14.09 -8.02 -3.37
N LEU A 310 13.55 -8.23 -4.57
CA LEU A 310 14.04 -9.27 -5.48
C LEU A 310 15.29 -8.85 -6.29
N THR A 311 15.49 -7.55 -6.52
CA THR A 311 16.65 -7.06 -7.29
C THR A 311 17.84 -6.65 -6.42
N GLY A 312 17.66 -6.52 -5.10
CA GLY A 312 18.73 -6.16 -4.18
C GLY A 312 19.25 -4.72 -4.33
N LYS A 313 18.51 -3.85 -5.03
CA LYS A 313 18.95 -2.47 -5.32
C LYS A 313 19.02 -1.53 -4.12
N ASN A 314 18.50 -1.94 -2.96
CA ASN A 314 18.67 -1.22 -1.70
C ASN A 314 19.24 -2.18 -0.65
N GLN A 315 20.56 -2.19 -0.49
CA GLN A 315 21.27 -3.03 0.49
C GLN A 315 20.89 -2.74 1.96
N GLU A 316 20.12 -1.69 2.23
CA GLU A 316 19.60 -1.36 3.58
C GLU A 316 18.19 -1.91 3.87
N ILE A 317 17.48 -2.46 2.87
CA ILE A 317 16.10 -2.95 3.05
C ILE A 317 16.13 -4.47 3.19
N GLU A 318 16.24 -4.95 4.44
CA GLU A 318 16.23 -6.39 4.78
C GLU A 318 14.85 -7.06 4.57
N SER A 319 13.76 -6.31 4.43
CA SER A 319 12.39 -6.84 4.34
C SER A 319 11.59 -6.24 3.18
N LEU A 320 10.64 -7.00 2.62
CA LEU A 320 9.83 -6.57 1.46
C LEU A 320 9.22 -5.15 1.63
N LEU A 321 8.72 -4.87 2.82
CA LEU A 321 8.12 -3.61 3.24
C LEU A 321 8.45 -3.34 4.72
N THR A 322 8.33 -2.10 5.17
CA THR A 322 8.55 -1.74 6.57
C THR A 322 7.37 -2.19 7.44
N ILE A 323 7.65 -2.95 8.50
CA ILE A 323 6.64 -3.43 9.45
C ILE A 323 6.77 -2.67 10.76
N GLU A 324 5.67 -2.08 11.22
CA GLU A 324 5.55 -1.38 12.50
C GLU A 324 4.74 -2.22 13.50
N PRO A 325 5.03 -2.13 14.82
CA PRO A 325 4.25 -2.84 15.84
C PRO A 325 2.76 -2.47 15.79
N GLY A 326 1.87 -3.45 15.79
CA GLY A 326 0.42 -3.24 15.79
C GLY A 326 -0.35 -4.51 15.51
N ASP A 327 -1.67 -4.46 15.69
CA ASP A 327 -2.58 -5.58 15.47
C ASP A 327 -3.45 -5.36 14.22
N TRP A 328 -3.71 -6.42 13.46
CA TRP A 328 -4.60 -6.38 12.31
C TRP A 328 -6.03 -5.96 12.70
N GLN A 329 -6.45 -6.20 13.94
CA GLN A 329 -7.76 -5.74 14.45
C GLN A 329 -7.84 -4.20 14.51
N GLU A 330 -6.75 -3.54 14.91
CA GLU A 330 -6.62 -2.08 14.89
C GLU A 330 -6.77 -1.56 13.46
N LEU A 331 -6.12 -2.24 12.50
CA LEU A 331 -6.22 -1.90 11.09
C LEU A 331 -7.65 -2.06 10.55
N MET A 332 -8.39 -3.07 10.99
CA MET A 332 -9.79 -3.27 10.62
C MET A 332 -10.71 -2.21 11.19
N ALA A 333 -10.56 -1.85 12.46
CA ALA A 333 -11.32 -0.75 13.04
C ALA A 333 -11.07 0.57 12.28
N LYS A 334 -9.82 0.81 11.88
CA LYS A 334 -9.42 1.98 11.09
C LYS A 334 -9.98 1.96 9.67
N ARG A 335 -10.01 0.80 9.02
CA ARG A 335 -10.66 0.59 7.72
C ARG A 335 -12.14 0.95 7.79
N ASP A 336 -12.85 0.45 8.79
CA ASP A 336 -14.28 0.69 8.95
C ASP A 336 -14.58 2.18 9.19
N ASP A 337 -13.72 2.87 9.95
CA ASP A 337 -13.79 4.33 10.11
C ASP A 337 -13.60 5.06 8.76
N TRP A 338 -12.65 4.64 7.94
CA TRP A 338 -12.42 5.23 6.61
C TRP A 338 -13.60 5.01 5.66
N LEU A 339 -14.17 3.81 5.65
CA LEU A 339 -15.34 3.49 4.83
C LEU A 339 -16.57 4.25 5.29
N SER A 340 -16.80 4.34 6.61
CA SER A 340 -17.89 5.14 7.19
C SER A 340 -17.75 6.63 6.85
N ASN A 341 -16.54 7.18 6.99
CA ASN A 341 -16.24 8.56 6.60
C ASN A 341 -16.55 8.82 5.12
N LEU A 342 -16.12 7.93 4.21
CA LEU A 342 -16.42 8.08 2.79
C LEU A 342 -17.92 8.01 2.50
N ALA A 343 -18.64 7.08 3.13
CA ALA A 343 -20.09 6.93 2.96
C ALA A 343 -20.83 8.20 3.41
N GLN A 344 -20.50 8.73 4.59
CA GLN A 344 -21.05 9.97 5.12
C GLN A 344 -20.69 11.17 4.23
N ARG A 345 -19.44 11.27 3.78
CA ARG A 345 -18.97 12.32 2.86
C ARG A 345 -19.83 12.38 1.60
N LYS A 346 -20.09 11.25 0.95
CA LYS A 346 -20.89 11.19 -0.28
C LYS A 346 -22.29 11.76 -0.08
N ILE A 347 -22.94 11.45 1.04
CA ILE A 347 -24.30 11.90 1.35
C ILE A 347 -24.28 13.39 1.74
N ILE A 348 -23.50 13.74 2.76
CA ILE A 348 -23.49 15.09 3.36
C ILE A 348 -23.06 16.14 2.33
N LEU A 349 -22.00 15.89 1.55
CA LEU A 349 -21.54 16.85 0.55
C LEU A 349 -22.55 17.01 -0.59
N ARG A 350 -23.25 15.94 -1.00
CA ARG A 350 -24.30 16.04 -2.02
C ARG A 350 -25.45 16.92 -1.54
N PHE A 351 -25.91 16.74 -0.31
CA PHE A 351 -26.94 17.59 0.28
C PHE A 351 -26.47 19.03 0.44
N TYR A 352 -25.26 19.25 0.95
CA TYR A 352 -24.68 20.59 1.12
C TYR A 352 -24.55 21.33 -0.22
N ILE A 353 -24.02 20.69 -1.26
CA ILE A 353 -23.92 21.27 -2.60
C ILE A 353 -25.30 21.60 -3.15
N GLY A 354 -26.28 20.68 -3.01
CA GLY A 354 -27.66 20.94 -3.42
C GLY A 354 -28.27 22.15 -2.71
N LEU A 355 -28.00 22.30 -1.42
CA LEU A 355 -28.46 23.42 -0.61
C LEU A 355 -27.81 24.74 -1.06
N VAL A 356 -26.48 24.75 -1.28
CA VAL A 356 -25.76 25.92 -1.81
C VAL A 356 -26.31 26.32 -3.18
N LEU A 357 -26.52 25.37 -4.09
CA LEU A 357 -27.07 25.63 -5.42
C LEU A 357 -28.50 26.18 -5.32
N PHE A 358 -29.36 25.56 -4.51
CA PHE A 358 -30.73 26.01 -4.30
C PHE A 358 -30.79 27.45 -3.80
N PHE A 359 -30.06 27.79 -2.74
CA PHE A 359 -30.04 29.15 -2.21
C PHE A 359 -29.35 30.15 -3.15
N SER A 360 -28.36 29.71 -3.95
CA SER A 360 -27.73 30.57 -4.96
C SER A 360 -28.71 30.93 -6.08
N VAL A 361 -29.48 29.95 -6.58
CA VAL A 361 -30.52 30.19 -7.58
C VAL A 361 -31.61 31.11 -7.01
N LEU A 362 -32.06 30.86 -5.78
CA LEU A 362 -33.01 31.75 -5.11
C LEU A 362 -32.47 33.17 -4.95
N ALA A 363 -31.19 33.33 -4.62
CA ALA A 363 -30.56 34.64 -4.51
C ALA A 363 -30.53 35.38 -5.85
N ILE A 364 -30.23 34.68 -6.96
CA ILE A 364 -30.25 35.24 -8.33
C ILE A 364 -31.66 35.64 -8.75
N LEU A 365 -32.67 34.83 -8.41
CA LEU A 365 -34.07 35.10 -8.74
C LEU A 365 -34.71 36.15 -7.81
N SER A 366 -34.15 36.36 -6.62
CA SER A 366 -34.73 37.23 -5.60
C SER A 366 -35.00 38.68 -6.04
N PRO A 367 -34.20 39.34 -6.90
CA PRO A 367 -34.51 40.69 -7.38
C PRO A 367 -35.72 40.75 -8.32
N PHE A 368 -36.02 39.66 -9.03
CA PHE A 368 -37.15 39.56 -9.96
C PHE A 368 -38.46 39.22 -9.24
N ILE A 369 -38.37 38.68 -8.03
CA ILE A 369 -39.50 38.40 -7.16
C ILE A 369 -39.67 39.64 -6.28
N SER A 370 -40.79 40.36 -6.43
CA SER A 370 -41.09 41.67 -5.79
C SER A 370 -41.17 41.68 -4.23
N ARG A 371 -40.43 40.80 -3.55
CA ARG A 371 -40.44 40.60 -2.10
C ARG A 371 -39.09 41.01 -1.51
N SER A 372 -38.99 42.26 -1.05
CA SER A 372 -37.80 42.80 -0.34
C SER A 372 -37.31 41.93 0.82
N LYS A 373 -38.24 41.26 1.53
CA LYS A 373 -37.93 40.30 2.62
C LYS A 373 -37.12 39.09 2.15
N LEU A 374 -37.34 38.62 0.92
CA LEU A 374 -36.61 37.47 0.37
C LEU A 374 -35.15 37.85 0.14
N THR A 375 -34.90 39.00 -0.47
CA THR A 375 -33.54 39.53 -0.70
C THR A 375 -32.77 39.70 0.62
N LEU A 376 -33.40 40.31 1.63
CA LEU A 376 -32.81 40.46 2.97
C LEU A 376 -32.50 39.12 3.65
N SER A 377 -33.38 38.13 3.49
CA SER A 377 -33.16 36.78 4.04
C SER A 377 -31.98 36.09 3.35
N MET A 378 -31.88 36.18 2.02
CA MET A 378 -30.77 35.58 1.27
C MET A 378 -29.42 36.19 1.66
N GLN A 379 -29.35 37.51 1.87
CA GLN A 379 -28.14 38.18 2.36
C GLN A 379 -27.67 37.68 3.73
N SER A 380 -28.58 37.11 4.54
CA SER A 380 -28.25 36.55 5.86
C SER A 380 -27.99 35.05 5.82
N ILE A 381 -28.68 34.30 4.97
CA ILE A 381 -28.58 32.83 4.93
C ILE A 381 -27.35 32.37 4.16
N LEU A 382 -27.11 32.93 2.95
CA LEU A 382 -26.04 32.47 2.06
C LEU A 382 -24.65 32.51 2.73
N PRO A 383 -24.26 33.61 3.42
CA PRO A 383 -22.97 33.67 4.10
C PRO A 383 -22.84 32.66 5.25
N GLY A 384 -23.96 32.32 5.91
CA GLY A 384 -23.98 31.30 6.96
C GLY A 384 -23.65 29.90 6.45
N LEU A 385 -23.92 29.60 5.17
CA LEU A 385 -23.55 28.32 4.56
C LEU A 385 -22.03 28.12 4.51
N ALA A 386 -21.26 29.20 4.42
CA ALA A 386 -19.79 29.13 4.48
C ALA A 386 -19.25 28.73 5.86
N ALA A 387 -20.10 28.60 6.89
CA ALA A 387 -19.69 28.03 8.17
C ALA A 387 -19.47 26.52 8.09
N PHE A 388 -19.89 25.88 6.99
CA PHE A 388 -19.83 24.43 6.84
C PHE A 388 -18.42 23.82 6.95
N PRO A 389 -17.38 24.32 6.25
CA PRO A 389 -16.02 23.75 6.38
C PRO A 389 -15.45 23.87 7.80
N LEU A 390 -15.67 25.01 8.46
CA LEU A 390 -15.26 25.21 9.85
C LEU A 390 -15.99 24.26 10.80
N THR A 391 -17.31 24.12 10.64
CA THR A 391 -18.12 23.19 11.44
C THR A 391 -17.64 21.75 11.27
N LEU A 392 -17.36 21.33 10.03
CA LEU A 392 -16.83 20.00 9.76
C LEU A 392 -15.50 19.74 10.47
N MET A 393 -14.57 20.71 10.47
CA MET A 393 -13.30 20.58 11.18
C MET A 393 -13.47 20.50 12.69
N LEU A 394 -14.42 21.26 13.26
CA LEU A 394 -14.71 21.22 14.70
C LEU A 394 -15.40 19.93 15.13
N VAL A 395 -16.22 19.33 14.27
CA VAL A 395 -16.91 18.06 14.53
C VAL A 395 -16.02 16.84 14.22
N ALA A 396 -15.01 16.98 13.37
CA ALA A 396 -14.13 15.88 12.92
C ALA A 396 -13.49 15.05 14.07
N PRO A 397 -13.01 15.62 15.18
CA PRO A 397 -12.40 14.86 16.29
C PRO A 397 -13.32 13.81 16.90
N PHE A 398 -14.64 14.02 16.87
CA PHE A 398 -15.60 13.13 17.53
C PHE A 398 -15.87 11.83 16.77
N ARG A 399 -15.40 11.69 15.52
CA ARG A 399 -15.51 10.48 14.67
C ARG A 399 -16.90 9.83 14.71
N LEU A 400 -17.94 10.65 14.55
CA LEU A 400 -19.32 10.21 14.71
C LEU A 400 -19.74 9.27 13.57
N ARG A 401 -20.07 8.02 13.90
CA ARG A 401 -20.56 7.02 12.93
C ARG A 401 -22.05 7.20 12.58
N ASN A 402 -22.85 7.77 13.49
CA ASN A 402 -24.28 8.01 13.27
C ASN A 402 -24.49 9.27 12.41
N ILE A 403 -24.95 9.07 11.17
CA ILE A 403 -25.16 10.15 10.20
C ILE A 403 -26.26 11.14 10.62
N VAL A 404 -27.27 10.69 11.37
CA VAL A 404 -28.36 11.56 11.83
C VAL A 404 -27.82 12.55 12.87
N LEU A 405 -27.12 12.03 13.89
CA LEU A 405 -26.47 12.87 14.90
C LEU A 405 -25.44 13.82 14.26
N LEU A 406 -24.63 13.32 13.33
CA LEU A 406 -23.69 14.15 12.58
C LEU A 406 -24.40 15.27 11.83
N SER A 407 -25.52 14.99 11.15
CA SER A 407 -26.29 16.00 10.42
C SER A 407 -26.87 17.07 11.34
N PHE A 408 -27.38 16.69 12.51
CA PHE A 408 -27.85 17.64 13.52
C PHE A 408 -26.72 18.54 14.04
N LEU A 409 -25.55 17.96 14.34
CA LEU A 409 -24.39 18.73 14.81
C LEU A 409 -23.82 19.65 13.74
N LEU A 410 -23.85 19.24 12.46
CA LEU A 410 -23.43 20.11 11.36
C LEU A 410 -24.42 21.26 11.15
N ALA A 411 -25.72 20.99 11.11
CA ALA A 411 -26.73 22.04 10.95
C ALA A 411 -26.75 23.01 12.15
N GLY A 412 -26.74 22.48 13.37
CA GLY A 412 -26.67 23.25 14.60
C GLY A 412 -25.38 24.04 14.71
N GLY A 413 -24.23 23.40 14.45
CA GLY A 413 -22.92 24.04 14.48
C GLY A 413 -22.77 25.17 13.46
N MET A 414 -23.27 24.99 12.24
CA MET A 414 -23.30 26.06 11.23
C MET A 414 -24.14 27.25 11.69
N ALA A 415 -25.35 26.99 12.22
CA ALA A 415 -26.24 28.03 12.71
C ALA A 415 -25.61 28.77 13.91
N SER A 416 -25.08 28.04 14.89
CA SER A 416 -24.43 28.59 16.07
C SER A 416 -23.20 29.42 15.72
N LEU A 417 -22.31 28.93 14.84
CA LEU A 417 -21.15 29.69 14.38
C LEU A 417 -21.58 30.96 13.64
N TRP A 418 -22.56 30.87 12.74
CA TRP A 418 -23.04 32.04 12.02
C TRP A 418 -23.62 33.09 12.96
N LEU A 419 -24.47 32.69 13.91
CA LEU A 419 -25.03 33.58 14.92
C LEU A 419 -23.94 34.20 15.81
N LEU A 420 -22.93 33.42 16.19
CA LEU A 420 -21.77 33.92 16.95
C LEU A 420 -21.01 35.00 16.18
N TYR A 421 -20.63 34.75 14.93
CA TYR A 421 -19.92 35.76 14.12
C TYR A 421 -20.80 36.97 13.79
N ARG A 422 -22.12 36.78 13.65
CA ARG A 422 -23.08 37.88 13.50
C ARG A 422 -23.18 38.76 14.74
N LYS A 423 -22.99 38.19 15.93
CA LYS A 423 -22.92 38.94 17.19
C LYS A 423 -21.59 39.71 17.33
N ILE A 424 -20.49 39.13 16.84
CA ILE A 424 -19.14 39.73 16.91
C ILE A 424 -18.96 40.83 15.85
N GLY A 425 -19.42 40.59 14.62
CA GLY A 425 -19.26 41.53 13.50
C GLY A 425 -20.30 42.65 13.54
N ARG A 426 -19.88 43.91 13.38
CA ARG A 426 -20.80 45.06 13.33
C ARG A 426 -21.68 45.05 12.07
N THR A 427 -21.25 44.36 11.02
CA THR A 427 -21.97 44.19 9.75
C THR A 427 -21.93 42.73 9.29
N THR A 428 -22.85 42.34 8.39
CA THR A 428 -22.86 41.00 7.77
C THR A 428 -21.54 40.67 7.08
N LEU A 429 -20.96 41.66 6.42
CA LEU A 429 -19.68 41.52 5.74
C LEU A 429 -18.53 41.28 6.73
N GLN A 430 -18.50 41.99 7.86
CA GLN A 430 -17.49 41.76 8.90
C GLN A 430 -17.64 40.37 9.53
N ALA A 431 -18.86 39.95 9.86
CA ALA A 431 -19.12 38.60 10.37
C ALA A 431 -18.62 37.51 9.40
N TYR A 432 -18.92 37.66 8.12
CA TYR A 432 -18.47 36.74 7.07
C TYR A 432 -16.94 36.71 6.93
N ARG A 433 -16.28 37.88 6.97
CA ARG A 433 -14.81 37.97 6.95
C ARG A 433 -14.18 37.23 8.13
N TRP A 434 -14.68 37.43 9.35
CA TRP A 434 -14.15 36.74 10.54
C TRP A 434 -14.33 35.23 10.48
N LEU A 435 -15.47 34.76 9.96
CA LEU A 435 -15.72 33.35 9.73
C LEU A 435 -14.69 32.74 8.77
N LEU A 436 -14.43 33.39 7.63
CA LEU A 436 -13.46 32.92 6.65
C LEU A 436 -12.02 32.95 7.19
N ILE A 437 -11.64 34.02 7.90
CA ILE A 437 -10.33 34.13 8.55
C ILE A 437 -10.14 33.00 9.57
N SER A 438 -11.15 32.73 10.39
CA SER A 438 -11.08 31.68 11.41
C SER A 438 -11.00 30.29 10.78
N THR A 439 -11.71 30.08 9.66
CA THR A 439 -11.60 28.85 8.87
C THR A 439 -10.18 28.66 8.33
N ALA A 440 -9.62 29.70 7.71
CA ALA A 440 -8.25 29.67 7.18
C ALA A 440 -7.21 29.47 8.30
N ALA A 441 -7.36 30.16 9.43
CA ALA A 441 -6.48 30.03 10.58
C ALA A 441 -6.50 28.61 11.15
N LEU A 442 -7.69 27.99 11.29
CA LEU A 442 -7.80 26.61 11.78
C LEU A 442 -7.13 25.61 10.82
N ILE A 443 -7.29 25.79 9.50
CA ILE A 443 -6.59 24.97 8.50
C ILE A 443 -5.07 25.10 8.65
N LEU A 444 -4.55 26.32 8.77
CA LEU A 444 -3.11 26.56 8.92
C LEU A 444 -2.55 25.96 10.22
N LEU A 445 -3.27 26.13 11.34
CA LEU A 445 -2.89 25.54 12.63
C LEU A 445 -2.93 24.00 12.59
N ASP A 446 -3.92 23.41 11.93
CA ASP A 446 -3.99 21.97 11.77
C ASP A 446 -2.82 21.45 10.90
N LEU A 447 -2.52 22.10 9.77
CA LEU A 447 -1.38 21.73 8.94
C LEU A 447 -0.04 21.84 9.69
N GLY A 448 0.12 22.89 10.50
CA GLY A 448 1.29 23.06 11.36
C GLY A 448 1.41 21.99 12.46
N SER A 449 0.30 21.43 12.93
CA SER A 449 0.26 20.37 13.94
C SER A 449 0.24 18.94 13.37
N GLY A 450 0.35 18.78 12.04
CA GLY A 450 0.46 17.49 11.37
C GLY A 450 -0.81 17.03 10.62
N GLY A 451 -1.84 17.86 10.52
CA GLY A 451 -3.03 17.63 9.69
C GLY A 451 -4.02 16.63 10.28
N GLY A 452 -4.11 16.54 11.61
CA GLY A 452 -4.94 15.57 12.31
C GLY A 452 -6.44 15.82 12.11
N LEU A 453 -6.89 17.07 12.21
CA LEU A 453 -8.29 17.46 12.04
C LEU A 453 -8.73 17.30 10.59
N MET A 454 -7.92 17.77 9.64
CA MET A 454 -8.18 17.60 8.22
C MET A 454 -8.24 16.12 7.84
N GLY A 455 -7.34 15.28 8.37
CA GLY A 455 -7.37 13.84 8.13
C GLY A 455 -8.62 13.12 8.68
N ALA A 456 -9.30 13.69 9.66
CA ALA A 456 -10.56 13.16 10.22
C ALA A 456 -11.82 13.79 9.60
N SER A 457 -11.69 14.96 8.96
CA SER A 457 -12.81 15.71 8.36
C SER A 457 -13.32 15.07 7.06
N LEU A 458 -14.63 15.20 6.78
CA LEU A 458 -15.24 14.71 5.55
C LEU A 458 -14.73 15.43 4.29
N LEU A 459 -14.27 16.67 4.42
CA LEU A 459 -13.65 17.43 3.32
C LEU A 459 -12.16 17.12 3.16
N GLY A 460 -11.58 16.36 4.08
CA GLY A 460 -10.17 16.03 4.08
C GLY A 460 -9.72 15.01 3.03
N PRO A 461 -8.41 14.69 3.03
CA PRO A 461 -7.86 13.58 2.27
C PRO A 461 -8.56 12.27 2.63
N SER A 462 -8.94 11.47 1.63
CA SER A 462 -9.61 10.18 1.83
C SER A 462 -8.65 9.03 1.49
N PRO A 463 -8.23 8.22 2.48
CA PRO A 463 -7.45 7.00 2.26
C PRO A 463 -8.09 6.02 1.27
N VAL A 464 -9.42 6.01 1.24
CA VAL A 464 -10.24 5.11 0.41
C VAL A 464 -10.17 5.52 -1.06
N LEU A 465 -10.33 6.81 -1.36
CA LEU A 465 -10.24 7.33 -2.73
C LEU A 465 -8.79 7.38 -3.24
N GLY A 466 -7.84 7.37 -2.32
CA GLY A 466 -6.41 7.33 -2.61
C GLY A 466 -5.85 8.58 -3.26
N ALA A 467 -6.64 9.61 -3.62
CA ALA A 467 -6.18 10.80 -4.36
C ALA A 467 -5.07 11.59 -3.64
N ARG A 468 -5.21 11.78 -2.31
CA ARG A 468 -4.18 12.29 -1.39
C ARG A 468 -4.34 11.60 -0.04
N PHE A 469 -3.24 11.41 0.68
CA PHE A 469 -3.22 10.76 2.00
C PHE A 469 -2.95 11.72 3.16
N TYR A 470 -2.39 12.90 2.88
CA TYR A 470 -2.04 13.93 3.86
C TYR A 470 -2.04 15.33 3.22
N GLY A 471 -1.93 16.36 4.07
CA GLY A 471 -1.87 17.76 3.66
C GLY A 471 -3.23 18.35 3.24
N LEU A 472 -3.18 19.49 2.54
CA LEU A 472 -4.37 20.11 1.96
C LEU A 472 -4.91 19.25 0.81
N GLY A 473 -6.16 18.81 0.95
CA GLY A 473 -6.92 18.18 -0.13
C GLY A 473 -7.09 19.15 -1.33
N ASN A 474 -7.46 18.60 -2.49
CA ASN A 474 -7.89 19.43 -3.61
C ASN A 474 -9.29 19.99 -3.36
#